data_AF-Q5TVX0-F1
#
_entry.id   AF-Q5TVX0-F1
#
_cell.length_a   1.000
_cell.length_b   1.000
_cell.length_c   1.000
_cell.angle_alpha   90.00
_cell.angle_beta   90.00
_cell.angle_gamma   90.00
#
_symmetry.space_group_name_H-M   'P 1'
#
loop_
_entity.id
_entity.type
_entity.pdbx_description
1 polymer ?
#
loop_
_entity_poly.entity_id
_entity_poly.type
_entity_poly.pdbx_seq_one_letter_code
_entity_poly.pdbx_strand_id
1 'polypeptide(L)'
;MRELQDFCMTKAQPVRKDQVRPGEAYAAVNNLGHWYRALVVNINPFGPTPIHAYFCDFGQVQQLDAGALRVLPPEFRVLPQQAIKAKLYGVKPLHHDWTISDAMRFKELTADCNFASIVRSIQPDELNPQEQLIELELIDVSGEDDIVLHKILVDEGRAVYAAEAHTV
;
A
#
# COMPACT_ATOMS: atom_id res chain seq x y z
N MET A 1 8.59 -2.52 -14.47
CA MET A 1 7.21 -2.48 -15.04
C MET A 1 7.17 -2.48 -16.58
N ARG A 2 8.17 -1.95 -17.32
CA ARG A 2 8.13 -1.88 -18.80
C ARG A 2 7.85 -3.23 -19.47
N GLU A 3 8.58 -4.28 -19.09
CA GLU A 3 8.40 -5.62 -19.66
C GLU A 3 6.99 -6.19 -19.43
N LEU A 4 6.38 -5.88 -18.27
CA LEU A 4 5.00 -6.27 -17.99
C LEU A 4 4.02 -5.54 -18.91
N GLN A 5 4.26 -4.24 -19.19
CA GLN A 5 3.43 -3.50 -20.16
C GLN A 5 3.48 -4.18 -21.53
N ASP A 6 4.69 -4.42 -22.04
CA ASP A 6 4.90 -5.00 -23.36
C ASP A 6 4.25 -6.39 -23.45
N PHE A 7 4.43 -7.23 -22.43
CA PHE A 7 3.79 -8.54 -22.35
C PHE A 7 2.26 -8.44 -22.37
N CYS A 8 1.68 -7.58 -21.53
CA CYS A 8 0.22 -7.41 -21.45
C CYS A 8 -0.41 -6.89 -22.74
N MET A 9 0.31 -6.05 -23.48
CA MET A 9 -0.17 -5.49 -24.74
C MET A 9 -0.02 -6.43 -25.93
N THR A 10 0.89 -7.42 -25.87
CA THR A 10 1.26 -8.22 -27.05
C THR A 10 0.98 -9.71 -26.93
N LYS A 11 1.08 -10.28 -25.72
CA LYS A 11 1.14 -11.75 -25.50
C LYS A 11 0.18 -12.25 -24.43
N ALA A 12 -0.18 -11.41 -23.47
CA ALA A 12 -0.91 -11.88 -22.29
C ALA A 12 -2.33 -12.33 -22.61
N GLN A 13 -2.72 -13.45 -22.01
CA GLN A 13 -4.05 -14.02 -22.19
C GLN A 13 -5.08 -13.35 -21.27
N PRO A 14 -6.30 -13.07 -21.76
CA PRO A 14 -7.40 -12.62 -20.93
C PRO A 14 -7.81 -13.68 -19.92
N VAL A 15 -8.34 -13.23 -18.79
CA VAL A 15 -8.88 -14.11 -17.74
C VAL A 15 -10.39 -14.13 -17.84
N ARG A 16 -10.97 -15.33 -17.82
CA ARG A 16 -12.44 -15.46 -17.73
C ARG A 16 -12.91 -15.25 -16.30
N LYS A 17 -14.12 -14.70 -16.13
CA LYS A 17 -14.71 -14.41 -14.81
C LYS A 17 -14.73 -15.64 -13.89
N ASP A 18 -15.03 -16.82 -14.42
CA ASP A 18 -15.09 -18.09 -13.69
C ASP A 18 -13.71 -18.66 -13.31
N GLN A 19 -12.62 -18.08 -13.80
CA GLN A 19 -11.23 -18.48 -13.50
C GLN A 19 -10.54 -17.55 -12.49
N VAL A 20 -11.17 -16.43 -12.12
CA VAL A 20 -10.62 -15.52 -11.11
C VAL A 20 -10.73 -16.16 -9.73
N ARG A 21 -9.65 -16.13 -8.94
CA ARG A 21 -9.61 -16.69 -7.59
C ARG A 21 -9.03 -15.67 -6.60
N PRO A 22 -9.64 -15.49 -5.41
CA PRO A 22 -9.00 -14.77 -4.31
C PRO A 22 -7.66 -15.43 -3.93
N GLY A 23 -6.68 -14.62 -3.56
CA GLY A 23 -5.31 -15.04 -3.24
C GLY A 23 -4.39 -15.21 -4.46
N GLU A 24 -4.92 -15.27 -5.69
CA GLU A 24 -4.11 -15.45 -6.89
C GLU A 24 -3.59 -14.14 -7.47
N ALA A 25 -2.43 -14.23 -8.14
CA ALA A 25 -1.76 -13.12 -8.79
C ALA A 25 -2.10 -12.99 -10.27
N TYR A 26 -2.39 -11.76 -10.70
CA TYR A 26 -2.76 -11.38 -12.06
C TYR A 26 -2.02 -10.12 -12.48
N ALA A 27 -2.01 -9.85 -13.79
CA ALA A 27 -1.75 -8.50 -14.26
C ALA A 27 -3.08 -7.76 -14.36
N ALA A 28 -3.16 -6.56 -13.80
CA ALA A 28 -4.35 -5.74 -13.79
C ALA A 28 -4.09 -4.40 -14.49
N VAL A 29 -5.02 -3.96 -15.33
CA VAL A 29 -4.96 -2.63 -15.95
C VAL A 29 -5.70 -1.62 -15.06
N ASN A 30 -5.08 -0.47 -14.83
CA ASN A 30 -5.74 0.64 -14.13
C ASN A 30 -6.63 1.45 -15.09
N ASN A 31 -7.32 2.46 -14.57
CA ASN A 31 -8.15 3.38 -15.34
C ASN A 31 -7.40 4.24 -16.37
N LEU A 32 -6.06 4.29 -16.30
CA LEU A 32 -5.20 5.00 -17.26
C LEU A 32 -4.62 4.06 -18.34
N GLY A 33 -4.99 2.78 -18.35
CA GLY A 33 -4.51 1.82 -19.35
C GLY A 33 -3.14 1.22 -19.06
N HIS A 34 -2.56 1.45 -17.88
CA HIS A 34 -1.27 0.89 -17.47
C HIS A 34 -1.46 -0.43 -16.72
N TRP A 35 -0.58 -1.40 -17.00
CA TRP A 35 -0.60 -2.74 -16.41
C TRP A 35 0.26 -2.87 -15.17
N TYR A 36 -0.24 -3.57 -14.15
CA TYR A 36 0.44 -3.74 -12.88
C TYR A 36 0.32 -5.16 -12.37
N ARG A 37 1.19 -5.55 -11.44
CA ARG A 37 1.00 -6.78 -10.67
C ARG A 37 -0.08 -6.54 -9.63
N ALA A 38 -1.03 -7.46 -9.55
CA ALA A 38 -2.09 -7.38 -8.58
C ALA A 38 -2.45 -8.75 -8.00
N LEU A 39 -2.88 -8.75 -6.75
CA LEU A 39 -3.48 -9.89 -6.07
C LEU A 39 -4.99 -9.67 -6.01
N VAL A 40 -5.78 -10.67 -6.39
CA VAL A 40 -7.22 -10.60 -6.13
C VAL A 40 -7.43 -10.89 -4.66
N VAL A 41 -7.87 -9.91 -3.89
CA VAL A 41 -8.06 -10.04 -2.43
C VAL A 41 -9.50 -10.40 -2.06
N ASN A 42 -10.46 -10.05 -2.91
CA ASN A 42 -11.86 -10.40 -2.70
C ASN A 42 -12.63 -10.43 -4.03
N ILE A 43 -13.73 -11.18 -4.08
CA ILE A 43 -14.69 -11.18 -5.18
C ILE A 43 -16.09 -10.95 -4.58
N ASN A 44 -16.68 -9.79 -4.85
CA ASN A 44 -18.06 -9.47 -4.50
C ASN A 44 -18.96 -9.61 -5.74
N PRO A 45 -19.67 -10.74 -5.92
CA PRO A 45 -20.40 -11.03 -7.16
C PRO A 45 -21.62 -10.15 -7.41
N PHE A 46 -22.07 -9.38 -6.41
CA PHE A 46 -23.29 -8.58 -6.47
C PHE A 46 -23.05 -7.14 -6.97
N GLY A 47 -21.80 -6.73 -7.16
CA GLY A 47 -21.42 -5.40 -7.67
C GLY A 47 -21.17 -5.35 -9.17
N PRO A 48 -21.17 -4.14 -9.78
CA PRO A 48 -20.85 -3.96 -11.20
C PRO A 48 -19.39 -4.32 -11.53
N THR A 49 -18.47 -4.08 -10.59
CA THR A 49 -17.03 -4.40 -10.67
C THR A 49 -16.68 -5.38 -9.54
N PRO A 50 -16.87 -6.69 -9.74
CA PRO A 50 -16.92 -7.65 -8.65
C PRO A 50 -15.55 -8.00 -8.07
N ILE A 51 -14.45 -7.64 -8.72
CA ILE A 51 -13.11 -8.07 -8.31
C ILE A 51 -12.44 -6.94 -7.53
N HIS A 52 -12.01 -7.22 -6.31
CA HIS A 52 -11.13 -6.32 -5.55
C HIS A 52 -9.70 -6.78 -5.74
N ALA A 53 -8.88 -5.94 -6.39
CA ALA A 53 -7.49 -6.23 -6.70
C ALA A 53 -6.56 -5.30 -5.93
N TYR A 54 -5.63 -5.87 -5.16
CA TYR A 54 -4.56 -5.18 -4.48
C TYR A 54 -3.35 -5.05 -5.40
N PHE A 55 -2.98 -3.82 -5.75
CA PHE A 55 -1.82 -3.50 -6.56
C PHE A 55 -0.58 -3.59 -5.68
N CYS A 56 0.02 -4.78 -5.63
CA CYS A 56 0.99 -5.18 -4.61
C CYS A 56 2.33 -4.43 -4.63
N ASP A 57 2.57 -3.64 -5.67
CA ASP A 57 3.74 -2.77 -5.77
C ASP A 57 3.48 -1.34 -5.30
N PHE A 58 2.22 -0.96 -5.07
CA PHE A 58 1.79 0.41 -4.77
C PHE A 58 0.90 0.53 -3.52
N GLY A 59 0.33 -0.58 -3.05
CA GLY A 59 -0.44 -0.62 -1.81
C GLY A 59 -1.91 -0.23 -1.94
N GLN A 60 -2.42 0.03 -3.15
CA GLN A 60 -3.82 0.39 -3.34
C GLN A 60 -4.70 -0.83 -3.67
N VAL A 61 -5.95 -0.81 -3.22
CA VAL A 61 -6.99 -1.73 -3.68
C VAL A 61 -7.90 -1.01 -4.67
N GLN A 62 -8.20 -1.63 -5.80
CA GLN A 62 -9.17 -1.11 -6.77
C GLN A 62 -10.23 -2.16 -7.11
N GLN A 63 -11.42 -1.69 -7.47
CA GLN A 63 -12.50 -2.53 -7.97
C GLN A 63 -12.41 -2.62 -9.49
N LEU A 64 -12.38 -3.85 -10.00
CA LEU A 64 -12.15 -4.17 -11.40
C LEU A 64 -13.15 -5.21 -11.90
N ASP A 65 -13.22 -5.34 -13.22
CA ASP A 65 -13.86 -6.46 -13.90
C ASP A 65 -12.84 -7.49 -14.38
N ALA A 66 -13.29 -8.71 -14.67
CA ALA A 66 -12.42 -9.77 -15.17
C ALA A 66 -11.72 -9.37 -16.49
N GLY A 67 -12.35 -8.52 -17.30
CA GLY A 67 -11.76 -7.99 -18.54
C GLY A 67 -10.52 -7.12 -18.32
N ALA A 68 -10.38 -6.54 -17.13
CA ALA A 68 -9.21 -5.77 -16.72
C ALA A 68 -8.03 -6.65 -16.26
N LEU A 69 -8.21 -7.98 -16.20
CA LEU A 69 -7.17 -8.91 -15.78
C LEU A 69 -6.54 -9.66 -16.96
N ARG A 70 -5.26 -9.98 -16.82
CA ARG A 70 -4.52 -10.93 -17.63
C ARG A 70 -3.83 -11.95 -16.74
N VAL A 71 -3.59 -13.15 -17.29
CA VAL A 71 -2.78 -14.16 -16.62
C VAL A 71 -1.37 -13.59 -16.40
N LEU A 72 -0.88 -13.64 -15.16
CA LEU A 72 0.47 -13.23 -14.81
C LEU A 72 1.38 -14.46 -14.78
N PRO A 73 2.29 -14.64 -15.75
CA PRO A 73 3.14 -15.82 -15.77
C PRO A 73 4.24 -15.74 -14.69
N PRO A 74 4.84 -16.89 -14.28
CA PRO A 74 5.74 -16.96 -13.13
C PRO A 74 6.95 -16.03 -13.19
N GLU A 75 7.46 -15.71 -14.38
CA GLU A 75 8.59 -14.81 -14.57
C GLU A 75 8.36 -13.40 -14.01
N PHE A 76 7.12 -12.91 -13.99
CA PHE A 76 6.78 -11.62 -13.37
C PHE A 76 6.48 -11.72 -11.87
N ARG A 77 6.56 -12.93 -11.29
CA ARG A 77 6.33 -13.20 -9.86
C ARG A 77 7.62 -13.37 -9.06
N VAL A 78 8.79 -13.28 -9.72
CA VAL A 78 10.11 -13.46 -9.08
C VAL A 78 10.44 -12.30 -8.14
N LEU A 79 10.12 -11.07 -8.53
CA LEU A 79 10.34 -9.90 -7.68
C LEU A 79 9.35 -9.93 -6.49
N PRO A 80 9.78 -9.70 -5.25
CA PRO A 80 8.86 -9.55 -4.12
C PRO A 80 7.85 -8.42 -4.34
N GLN A 81 6.72 -8.45 -3.64
CA GLN A 81 5.78 -7.33 -3.62
C GLN A 81 6.50 -6.08 -3.08
N GLN A 82 6.39 -4.95 -3.78
CA GLN A 82 7.19 -3.76 -3.43
C GLN A 82 6.50 -2.85 -2.40
N ALA A 83 5.17 -2.91 -2.27
CA ALA A 83 4.48 -2.18 -1.22
C ALA A 83 4.66 -2.91 0.12
N ILE A 84 5.16 -2.19 1.12
CA ILE A 84 5.33 -2.69 2.48
C ILE A 84 4.34 -1.96 3.38
N LYS A 85 3.59 -2.73 4.17
CA LYS A 85 2.65 -2.17 5.14
C LYS A 85 3.40 -1.62 6.34
N ALA A 86 3.13 -0.37 6.69
CA ALA A 86 3.82 0.31 7.78
C ALA A 86 2.89 1.20 8.61
N LYS A 87 3.34 1.52 9.83
CA LYS A 87 2.76 2.54 10.70
C LYS A 87 3.83 3.50 11.18
N LEU A 88 3.43 4.73 11.51
CA LEU A 88 4.33 5.75 12.04
C LEU A 88 4.65 5.48 13.51
N TYR A 89 5.93 5.50 13.86
CA TYR A 89 6.41 5.27 15.22
C TYR A 89 5.98 6.38 16.18
N GLY A 90 5.72 5.97 17.43
CA GLY A 90 5.76 6.86 18.59
C GLY A 90 4.55 7.76 18.78
N VAL A 91 3.54 7.70 17.92
CA VAL A 91 2.35 8.55 17.99
C VAL A 91 1.05 7.77 17.83
N LYS A 92 -0.01 8.32 18.42
CA LYS A 92 -1.39 7.81 18.33
C LYS A 92 -2.37 8.97 18.16
N PRO A 93 -3.60 8.73 17.65
CA PRO A 93 -4.59 9.79 17.52
C PRO A 93 -4.98 10.38 18.89
N LEU A 94 -5.47 11.63 18.90
CA LEU A 94 -5.91 12.32 20.12
C LEU A 94 -7.10 11.63 20.81
N HIS A 95 -7.91 10.95 20.02
CA HIS A 95 -9.14 10.29 20.45
C HIS A 95 -9.09 8.80 20.10
N HIS A 96 -10.19 8.22 19.63
CA HIS A 96 -10.25 6.82 19.27
C HIS A 96 -9.55 6.52 17.93
N ASP A 97 -9.61 7.42 16.95
CA ASP A 97 -9.12 7.17 15.59
C ASP A 97 -8.58 8.46 14.94
N TRP A 98 -7.82 8.32 13.87
CA TRP A 98 -7.33 9.42 13.04
C TRP A 98 -8.48 10.07 12.29
N THR A 99 -8.56 11.40 12.34
CA THR A 99 -9.58 12.10 11.54
C THR A 99 -9.17 12.15 10.07
N ILE A 100 -10.14 12.44 9.19
CA ILE A 100 -9.86 12.67 7.77
C ILE A 100 -8.86 13.84 7.60
N SER A 101 -8.96 14.87 8.44
CA SER A 101 -8.01 16.01 8.45
C SER A 101 -6.58 15.56 8.76
N ASP A 102 -6.40 14.64 9.71
CA ASP A 102 -5.08 14.14 10.09
C ASP A 102 -4.48 13.27 8.99
N ALA A 103 -5.29 12.40 8.38
CA ALA A 103 -4.86 11.59 7.24
C ALA A 103 -4.48 12.45 6.03
N MET A 104 -5.25 13.52 5.73
CA MET A 104 -4.91 14.46 4.66
C MET A 104 -3.61 15.19 4.96
N ARG A 105 -3.42 15.67 6.19
CA ARG A 105 -2.18 16.33 6.58
C ARG A 105 -0.98 15.39 6.48
N PHE A 106 -1.12 14.15 6.96
CA PHE A 106 -0.05 13.17 6.84
C PHE A 106 0.29 12.87 5.38
N LYS A 107 -0.72 12.82 4.49
CA LYS A 107 -0.50 12.70 3.05
C LYS A 107 0.28 13.89 2.48
N GLU A 108 -0.03 15.12 2.89
CA GLU A 108 0.71 16.31 2.47
C GLU A 108 2.18 16.26 2.93
N LEU A 109 2.43 15.82 4.16
CA LEU A 109 3.77 15.68 4.73
C LEU A 109 4.60 14.56 4.10
N THR A 110 3.97 13.67 3.32
CA THR A 110 4.62 12.49 2.72
C THR A 110 4.65 12.51 1.20
N ALA A 111 3.90 13.42 0.57
CA ALA A 111 3.86 13.54 -0.87
C ALA A 111 5.17 14.10 -1.42
N ASP A 112 5.73 13.42 -2.42
CA ASP A 112 6.92 13.87 -3.16
C ASP A 112 8.17 14.12 -2.29
N CYS A 113 8.23 13.51 -1.11
CA CYS A 113 9.37 13.58 -0.19
C CYS A 113 10.30 12.37 -0.34
N ASN A 114 11.59 12.60 -0.08
CA ASN A 114 12.59 11.57 0.14
C ASN A 114 12.71 11.29 1.63
N PHE A 115 12.65 10.01 2.00
CA PHE A 115 12.69 9.61 3.41
C PHE A 115 13.90 8.75 3.74
N ALA A 116 14.55 9.07 4.84
CA ALA A 116 15.26 8.09 5.65
C ALA A 116 14.28 7.51 6.68
N SER A 117 14.49 6.26 7.07
CA SER A 117 13.65 5.65 8.10
C SER A 117 14.41 4.70 9.00
N ILE A 118 14.01 4.70 10.28
CA ILE A 118 14.48 3.75 11.28
C ILE A 118 13.35 2.75 11.55
N VAL A 119 13.63 1.47 11.34
CA VAL A 119 12.72 0.38 11.73
C VAL A 119 12.76 0.24 13.24
N ARG A 120 11.66 0.61 13.89
CA ARG A 120 11.52 0.58 15.35
C ARG A 120 10.99 -0.76 15.84
N SER A 121 10.05 -1.36 15.11
CA SER A 121 9.59 -2.72 15.37
C SER A 121 9.03 -3.38 14.11
N ILE A 122 8.97 -4.72 14.11
CA ILE A 122 8.28 -5.52 13.09
C ILE A 122 7.37 -6.49 13.84
N GLN A 123 6.07 -6.42 13.57
CA GLN A 123 5.06 -7.22 14.26
C GLN A 123 4.07 -7.79 13.25
N PRO A 124 3.37 -8.90 13.56
CA PRO A 124 2.21 -9.31 12.77
C PRO A 124 1.17 -8.19 12.75
N ASP A 125 0.53 -7.97 11.61
CA ASP A 125 -0.58 -7.03 11.53
C ASP A 125 -1.79 -7.53 12.33
N GLU A 126 -2.37 -6.66 13.15
CA GLU A 126 -3.52 -6.96 14.00
C GLU A 126 -4.76 -7.34 13.17
N LEU A 127 -4.90 -6.76 11.97
CA LEU A 127 -6.04 -7.02 11.09
C LEU A 127 -5.82 -8.25 10.19
N ASN A 128 -4.56 -8.55 9.85
CA ASN A 128 -4.17 -9.71 9.08
C ASN A 128 -2.86 -10.30 9.60
N PRO A 129 -2.88 -11.25 10.55
CA PRO A 129 -1.67 -11.81 11.16
C PRO A 129 -0.72 -12.54 10.20
N GLN A 130 -1.11 -12.75 8.94
CA GLN A 130 -0.25 -13.31 7.90
C GLN A 130 0.65 -12.24 7.25
N GLU A 131 0.34 -10.96 7.44
CA GLU A 131 1.13 -9.81 6.98
C GLU A 131 1.99 -9.25 8.12
N GLN A 132 3.12 -8.67 7.75
CA GLN A 132 3.97 -7.92 8.69
C GLN A 132 3.59 -6.44 8.64
N LEU A 133 3.44 -5.83 9.81
CA LEU A 133 3.34 -4.39 10.00
C LEU A 133 4.66 -3.87 10.54
N ILE A 134 5.31 -3.00 9.77
CA ILE A 134 6.57 -2.38 10.18
C ILE A 134 6.29 -1.03 10.82
N GLU A 135 6.85 -0.79 11.99
CA GLU A 135 6.80 0.51 12.64
C GLU A 135 8.04 1.32 12.27
N LEU A 136 7.80 2.49 11.68
CA LEU A 136 8.83 3.32 11.08
C LEU A 136 8.88 4.68 11.76
N GLU A 137 10.06 5.07 12.23
CA GLU A 137 10.34 6.49 12.42
C GLU A 137 10.70 7.08 11.06
N LEU A 138 9.92 8.05 10.62
CA LEU A 138 10.00 8.60 9.27
C LEU A 138 10.62 10.00 9.32
N ILE A 139 11.71 10.18 8.58
CA ILE A 139 12.54 11.39 8.58
C ILE A 139 12.61 11.90 7.15
N ASP A 140 11.97 13.04 6.89
CA ASP A 140 12.09 13.72 5.60
C ASP A 140 13.49 14.32 5.49
N VAL A 141 14.19 13.93 4.42
CA VAL A 141 15.57 14.35 4.10
C VAL A 141 15.62 15.09 2.75
N SER A 142 14.48 15.64 2.31
CA SER A 142 14.36 16.35 1.03
C SER A 142 14.98 17.76 1.06
N GLY A 143 15.06 18.36 2.25
CA GLY A 143 15.56 19.71 2.48
C GLY A 143 16.99 19.75 3.06
N GLU A 144 17.38 20.92 3.56
CA GLU A 144 18.66 21.09 4.29
C GLU A 144 18.60 20.50 5.70
N ASP A 145 17.41 20.52 6.32
CA ASP A 145 17.15 20.01 7.66
C ASP A 145 16.40 18.68 7.60
N ASP A 146 16.76 17.76 8.49
CA ASP A 146 16.06 16.49 8.69
C ASP A 146 14.78 16.73 9.51
N ILE A 147 13.62 16.38 8.96
CA ILE A 147 12.32 16.61 9.60
C ILE A 147 11.71 15.29 10.07
N VAL A 148 11.53 15.14 11.38
CA VAL A 148 10.92 13.94 11.97
C VAL A 148 9.39 14.07 12.01
N LEU A 149 8.70 13.29 11.18
CA LEU A 149 7.27 13.51 10.88
C LEU A 149 6.34 13.38 12.10
N HIS A 150 6.63 12.43 12.99
CA HIS A 150 5.78 12.22 14.16
C HIS A 150 5.80 13.42 15.12
N LYS A 151 6.90 14.21 15.14
CA LYS A 151 6.98 15.45 15.92
C LYS A 151 6.07 16.52 15.35
N ILE A 152 6.06 16.69 14.02
CA ILE A 152 5.14 17.63 13.35
C ILE A 152 3.69 17.36 13.74
N LEU A 153 3.26 16.09 13.71
CA LEU A 153 1.89 15.73 14.07
C LEU A 153 1.56 16.06 15.53
N VAL A 154 2.51 15.93 16.45
CA VAL A 154 2.32 16.31 17.86
C VAL A 154 2.30 17.83 18.03
N ASP A 155 3.25 18.54 17.40
CA ASP A 155 3.37 20.00 17.49
C ASP A 155 2.16 20.72 16.87
N GLU A 156 1.58 20.14 15.80
CA GLU A 156 0.31 20.59 15.21
C GLU A 156 -0.92 20.20 16.04
N GLY A 157 -0.75 19.48 17.14
CA GLY A 157 -1.84 19.03 18.02
C GLY A 157 -2.75 17.99 17.37
N ARG A 158 -2.25 17.20 16.42
CA ARG A 158 -2.98 16.13 15.70
C ARG A 158 -2.77 14.75 16.29
N ALA A 159 -1.67 14.58 17.01
CA ALA A 159 -1.30 13.34 17.66
C ALA A 159 -0.79 13.59 19.07
N VAL A 160 -0.76 12.53 19.88
CA VAL A 160 -0.01 12.50 21.14
C VAL A 160 1.01 11.38 21.09
N TYR A 161 2.09 11.53 21.86
CA TYR A 161 3.07 10.47 22.00
C TYR A 161 2.42 9.20 22.58
N ALA A 162 2.73 8.05 21.98
CA ALA A 162 2.41 6.76 22.57
C ALA A 162 3.28 6.56 23.83
N ALA A 163 2.75 5.87 24.84
CA ALA A 163 3.43 5.69 26.13
C ALA A 163 4.80 5.00 26.00
N GLU A 164 5.02 4.24 24.93
CA GLU A 164 6.26 3.52 24.63
C GLU A 164 7.35 4.40 24.00
N ALA A 165 7.06 5.64 23.62
CA ALA A 165 8.02 6.55 22.98
C ALA A 165 9.01 7.21 23.95
N HIS A 166 8.86 7.01 25.27
CA HIS A 166 9.65 7.70 26.31
C HIS A 166 10.90 6.94 26.78
N THR A 167 11.20 5.79 26.19
CA THR A 167 12.40 5.00 26.52
C THR A 167 13.38 5.01 25.35
N VAL A 168 14.16 6.08 25.24
CA VAL A 168 15.53 6.04 24.71
C VAL A 168 16.41 6.92 25.59
#